data_AF-A0A4S2ANZ9-F1
#
_entry.id   AF-A0A4S2ANZ9-F1
#
_cell.length_a   1.000
_cell.length_b   1.000
_cell.length_c   1.000
_cell.angle_alpha   90.00
_cell.angle_beta   90.00
_cell.angle_gamma   90.00
#
_symmetry.space_group_name_H-M   'P 1'
#
loop_
_entity.id
_entity.type
_entity.pdbx_description
1 polymer ?
#
loop_
_entity_poly.entity_id
_entity_poly.type
_entity_poly.pdbx_seq_one_letter_code
_entity_poly.pdbx_strand_id
1 'polypeptide(L)'
;MILRSYLFSQFSGSYQQYTSDQSENFLKQLCKNCCTDNQIAIHRDGNLMYYAYVYKKSASEIYGLCIVCGEICLNLKWLYEFLQSTLEALANRGILFCYDESGKIRKNIDSFSSEAAEVDSVFREMQENVNGRQSYWGNLPPEDFSVSMDSKISLAFNEDDKNKITAAIRHYHNVIVTMDNVIPSSFSRTVERLNSEKGQLQEEKEALKKEIESLSQQKKQYRWVFILFIAVIVSLVGLYSLNNSISDMNTCIAQLQDTLSNKRDSIRQQNIQIQELSADIVSCRDSLRTFESKFLSVKDIFPIHITNIEIGNIYHNGEIETDYGNMIYSSHTMYLQPKITYVGINTGCSVDLKIKWYMPNGLIKTGNSSPSGYSQQESLYVYSGSNSKILSGWGNTTKGHWIKGEYRIEIWYENVCLNSKAFTIY
;
A
#
# COMPACT_ATOMS: atom_id res chain seq x y z
N MET A 1 -68.04 -28.26 60.17
CA MET A 1 -67.44 -29.60 60.33
C MET A 1 -65.94 -29.50 60.55
N ILE A 2 -65.16 -28.97 59.58
CA ILE A 2 -63.77 -28.56 59.88
C ILE A 2 -63.76 -27.29 60.73
N LEU A 3 -62.96 -27.31 61.78
CA LEU A 3 -62.67 -26.16 62.64
C LEU A 3 -61.35 -25.51 62.26
N ARG A 4 -60.31 -26.31 61.95
CA ARG A 4 -58.97 -25.83 61.55
C ARG A 4 -58.28 -26.83 60.62
N SER A 5 -57.32 -26.31 59.86
CA SER A 5 -56.42 -27.10 59.03
C SER A 5 -54.97 -26.69 59.27
N TYR A 6 -54.08 -27.67 59.17
CA TYR A 6 -52.64 -27.49 59.32
C TYR A 6 -51.91 -28.16 58.16
N LEU A 7 -50.94 -27.46 57.60
CA LEU A 7 -49.89 -27.93 56.73
C LEU A 7 -48.62 -27.90 57.55
N PHE A 8 -47.93 -29.03 57.66
CA PHE A 8 -46.70 -29.12 58.42
C PHE A 8 -45.63 -29.85 57.63
N SER A 9 -44.38 -29.52 57.94
CA SER A 9 -43.22 -30.23 57.42
C SER A 9 -42.08 -30.27 58.41
N GLN A 10 -41.24 -31.28 58.26
CA GLN A 10 -39.93 -31.38 58.87
C GLN A 10 -38.92 -31.61 57.74
N PHE A 11 -38.03 -30.66 57.51
CA PHE A 11 -36.99 -30.76 56.48
C PHE A 11 -35.62 -30.51 57.10
N SER A 12 -34.68 -31.44 56.90
CA SER A 12 -33.34 -31.39 57.50
C SER A 12 -33.36 -31.14 59.02
N GLY A 13 -34.38 -31.67 59.72
CA GLY A 13 -34.53 -31.54 61.18
C GLY A 13 -35.22 -30.25 61.67
N SER A 14 -35.50 -29.28 60.80
CA SER A 14 -36.29 -28.10 61.16
C SER A 14 -37.77 -28.35 60.90
N TYR A 15 -38.61 -28.13 61.91
CA TYR A 15 -40.07 -28.26 61.81
C TYR A 15 -40.72 -26.92 61.50
N GLN A 16 -41.74 -26.94 60.64
CA GLN A 16 -42.56 -25.78 60.30
C GLN A 16 -44.03 -26.19 60.20
N GLN A 17 -44.93 -25.26 60.55
CA GLN A 17 -46.36 -25.44 60.36
C GLN A 17 -47.08 -24.15 59.99
N TYR A 18 -48.19 -24.34 59.28
CA TYR A 18 -49.19 -23.34 58.98
C TYR A 18 -50.57 -23.99 59.13
N THR A 19 -51.46 -23.61 60.02
CA THR A 19 -51.48 -22.41 60.86
C THR A 19 -50.47 -22.48 62.00
N SER A 20 -49.73 -21.39 62.26
CA SER A 20 -48.77 -21.34 63.37
C SER A 20 -49.50 -21.05 64.69
N ASP A 21 -49.69 -22.07 65.52
CA ASP A 21 -50.32 -21.97 66.85
C ASP A 21 -49.70 -22.99 67.83
N GLN A 22 -50.30 -23.18 69.01
CA GLN A 22 -49.78 -24.05 70.06
C GLN A 22 -49.84 -25.57 69.73
N SER A 23 -50.42 -25.96 68.59
CA SER A 23 -50.51 -27.36 68.15
C SER A 23 -49.16 -27.97 67.73
N GLU A 24 -48.11 -27.16 67.61
CA GLU A 24 -46.77 -27.57 67.17
C GLU A 24 -46.19 -28.74 67.96
N ASN A 25 -46.28 -28.70 69.30
CA ASN A 25 -45.72 -29.75 70.14
C ASN A 25 -46.40 -31.09 69.88
N PHE A 26 -47.72 -31.06 69.74
CA PHE A 26 -48.54 -32.23 69.47
C PHE A 26 -48.31 -32.77 68.04
N LEU A 27 -48.33 -31.92 67.02
CA LEU A 27 -48.10 -32.33 65.62
C LEU A 27 -46.70 -32.91 65.43
N LYS A 28 -45.68 -32.35 66.10
CA LYS A 28 -44.32 -32.95 66.17
C LYS A 28 -44.34 -34.34 66.79
N GLN A 29 -45.06 -34.52 67.90
CA GLN A 29 -45.17 -35.82 68.57
C GLN A 29 -45.91 -36.85 67.70
N LEU A 30 -46.96 -36.42 67.00
CA LEU A 30 -47.69 -37.23 66.04
C LEU A 30 -46.78 -37.66 64.87
N CYS A 31 -45.94 -36.77 64.33
CA CYS A 31 -44.94 -37.09 63.30
C CYS A 31 -43.90 -38.12 63.79
N LYS A 32 -43.40 -37.98 65.03
CA LYS A 32 -42.45 -38.95 65.62
C LYS A 32 -43.05 -40.34 65.77
N ASN A 33 -44.35 -40.39 66.02
CA ASN A 33 -45.08 -41.62 66.21
C ASN A 33 -45.30 -42.40 64.91
N CYS A 34 -45.10 -41.77 63.74
CA CYS A 34 -45.28 -42.36 62.42
C CYS A 34 -44.05 -43.16 61.95
N CYS A 35 -44.27 -44.41 61.55
CA CYS A 35 -43.20 -45.38 61.30
C CYS A 35 -42.96 -45.72 59.81
N THR A 36 -43.95 -45.50 58.94
CA THR A 36 -43.92 -45.84 57.51
C THR A 36 -44.16 -44.59 56.64
N ASP A 37 -43.98 -44.74 55.33
CA ASP A 37 -43.94 -43.63 54.38
C ASP A 37 -45.28 -42.93 54.20
N ASN A 38 -46.41 -43.65 54.32
CA ASN A 38 -47.75 -43.11 54.15
C ASN A 38 -48.67 -43.58 55.27
N GLN A 39 -49.15 -42.64 56.07
CA GLN A 39 -50.01 -42.94 57.22
C GLN A 39 -51.07 -41.88 57.43
N ILE A 40 -52.17 -42.27 58.07
CA ILE A 40 -53.05 -41.30 58.74
C ILE A 40 -52.94 -41.52 60.24
N ALA A 41 -52.50 -40.47 60.94
CA ALA A 41 -52.43 -40.45 62.39
C ALA A 41 -53.60 -39.61 62.92
N ILE A 42 -54.29 -40.18 63.88
CA ILE A 42 -55.53 -39.67 64.44
C ILE A 42 -55.28 -39.42 65.91
N HIS A 43 -55.61 -38.22 66.37
CA HIS A 43 -55.52 -37.87 67.77
C HIS A 43 -56.83 -37.29 68.28
N ARG A 44 -57.20 -37.66 69.50
CA ARG A 44 -58.34 -37.10 70.21
C ARG A 44 -57.85 -36.25 71.38
N ASP A 45 -58.35 -35.01 71.43
CA ASP A 45 -58.17 -34.07 72.53
C ASP A 45 -59.56 -33.56 72.95
N GLY A 46 -60.14 -34.18 73.99
CA GLY A 46 -61.50 -33.91 74.43
C GLY A 46 -62.56 -34.13 73.34
N ASN A 47 -63.15 -33.04 72.88
CA ASN A 47 -64.18 -33.01 71.83
C ASN A 47 -63.63 -32.74 70.43
N LEU A 48 -62.31 -32.72 70.26
CA LEU A 48 -61.65 -32.45 68.99
C LEU A 48 -60.92 -33.70 68.49
N MET A 49 -61.09 -33.96 67.20
CA MET A 49 -60.40 -35.00 66.45
C MET A 49 -59.45 -34.35 65.45
N TYR A 50 -58.19 -34.75 65.51
CA TYR A 50 -57.13 -34.38 64.59
C TYR A 50 -56.91 -35.54 63.63
N TYR A 51 -57.07 -35.31 62.34
CA TYR A 51 -56.82 -36.28 61.29
C TYR A 51 -55.65 -35.80 60.44
N ALA A 52 -54.47 -36.35 60.69
CA ALA A 52 -53.23 -35.95 60.05
C ALA A 52 -52.77 -37.02 59.05
N TYR A 53 -52.79 -36.69 57.76
CA TYR A 53 -52.04 -37.43 56.76
C TYR A 53 -50.56 -37.07 56.87
N VAL A 54 -49.71 -38.08 56.98
CA VAL A 54 -48.26 -37.95 57.12
C VAL A 54 -47.59 -38.71 55.98
N TYR A 55 -46.86 -37.95 55.16
CA TYR A 55 -45.93 -38.46 54.17
C TYR A 55 -44.50 -38.36 54.69
N LYS A 56 -43.86 -39.50 54.93
CA LYS A 56 -42.50 -39.60 55.45
C LYS A 56 -41.59 -40.14 54.35
N LYS A 57 -40.74 -39.27 53.79
CA LYS A 57 -39.74 -39.66 52.79
C LYS A 57 -38.45 -40.16 53.42
N SER A 58 -38.07 -39.58 54.57
CA SER A 58 -36.95 -40.05 55.39
C SER A 58 -37.17 -39.62 56.85
N ALA A 59 -36.30 -40.06 57.78
CA ALA A 59 -36.40 -39.65 59.18
C ALA A 59 -36.29 -38.11 59.38
N SER A 60 -35.71 -37.40 58.43
CA SER A 60 -35.51 -35.94 58.46
C SER A 60 -36.39 -35.19 57.45
N GLU A 61 -37.21 -35.89 56.66
CA GLU A 61 -38.10 -35.34 55.63
C GLU A 61 -39.52 -35.88 55.80
N ILE A 62 -40.37 -35.08 56.45
CA ILE A 62 -41.78 -35.36 56.72
C ILE A 62 -42.61 -34.20 56.19
N TYR A 63 -43.74 -34.51 55.57
CA TYR A 63 -44.73 -33.53 55.11
C TYR A 63 -46.12 -34.04 55.48
N GLY A 64 -47.05 -33.16 55.79
CA GLY A 64 -48.39 -33.61 56.10
C GLY A 64 -49.43 -32.52 56.17
N LEU A 65 -50.68 -32.97 56.09
CA LEU A 65 -51.87 -32.15 56.23
C LEU A 65 -52.70 -32.71 57.39
N CYS A 66 -53.16 -31.84 58.28
CA CYS A 66 -54.03 -32.18 59.38
C CYS A 66 -55.34 -31.39 59.30
N ILE A 67 -56.45 -32.06 59.53
CA ILE A 67 -57.78 -31.46 59.70
C ILE A 67 -58.23 -31.67 61.14
N VAL A 68 -58.77 -30.62 61.74
CA VAL A 68 -59.38 -30.65 63.08
C VAL A 68 -60.88 -30.48 62.95
N CYS A 69 -61.63 -31.39 63.58
CA CYS A 69 -63.10 -31.38 63.56
C CYS A 69 -63.66 -31.94 64.87
N GLY A 70 -64.94 -31.67 65.15
CA GLY A 70 -65.65 -32.19 66.33
C GLY A 70 -66.36 -33.52 66.11
N GLU A 71 -66.08 -34.21 65.01
CA GLU A 71 -66.82 -35.39 64.54
C GLU A 71 -65.85 -36.54 64.25
N ILE A 72 -66.36 -37.77 64.32
CA ILE A 72 -65.60 -38.95 63.95
C ILE A 72 -65.75 -39.24 62.45
N CYS A 73 -64.64 -39.42 61.73
CA CYS A 73 -64.65 -39.85 60.34
C CYS A 73 -65.05 -41.34 60.23
N LEU A 74 -66.15 -41.62 59.54
CA LEU A 74 -66.65 -42.97 59.26
C LEU A 74 -66.04 -43.57 57.97
N ASN A 75 -65.57 -42.71 57.06
CA ASN A 75 -64.92 -43.14 55.81
C ASN A 75 -63.45 -42.71 55.77
N LEU A 76 -62.62 -43.43 56.54
CA LEU A 76 -61.20 -43.12 56.69
C LEU A 76 -60.40 -43.23 55.39
N LYS A 77 -60.78 -44.16 54.50
CA LYS A 77 -60.13 -44.33 53.19
C LYS A 77 -60.28 -43.09 52.33
N TRP A 78 -61.52 -42.60 52.21
CA TRP A 78 -61.77 -41.37 51.47
C TRP A 78 -60.99 -40.20 52.06
N LEU A 79 -60.97 -40.06 53.41
CA LEU A 79 -60.26 -38.97 54.06
C LEU A 79 -58.75 -39.04 53.78
N TYR A 80 -58.18 -40.24 53.81
CA TYR A 80 -56.79 -40.47 53.45
C TYR A 80 -56.50 -40.07 51.99
N GLU A 81 -57.26 -40.58 51.02
CA GLU A 81 -57.08 -40.27 49.58
C GLU A 81 -57.26 -38.77 49.30
N PHE A 82 -58.20 -38.14 50.01
CA PHE A 82 -58.45 -36.71 49.92
C PHE A 82 -57.29 -35.87 50.47
N LEU A 83 -56.79 -36.19 51.66
CA LEU A 83 -55.64 -35.49 52.24
C LEU A 83 -54.36 -35.72 51.42
N GLN A 84 -54.14 -36.93 50.93
CA GLN A 84 -53.01 -37.27 50.07
C GLN A 84 -53.04 -36.44 48.78
N SER A 85 -54.15 -36.48 48.03
CA SER A 85 -54.27 -35.73 46.76
C SER A 85 -54.15 -34.22 46.97
N THR A 86 -54.61 -33.70 48.09
CA THR A 86 -54.45 -32.28 48.45
C THR A 86 -52.99 -31.93 48.73
N LEU A 87 -52.25 -32.78 49.47
CA LEU A 87 -50.82 -32.59 49.69
C LEU A 87 -50.03 -32.66 48.37
N GLU A 88 -50.39 -33.58 47.47
CA GLU A 88 -49.80 -33.69 46.13
C GLU A 88 -50.07 -32.44 45.28
N ALA A 89 -51.25 -31.85 45.35
CA ALA A 89 -51.56 -30.61 44.65
C ALA A 89 -50.69 -29.44 45.14
N LEU A 90 -50.50 -29.32 46.47
CA LEU A 90 -49.59 -28.33 47.06
C LEU A 90 -48.13 -28.55 46.64
N ALA A 91 -47.71 -29.82 46.55
CA ALA A 91 -46.39 -30.19 46.04
C ALA A 91 -46.20 -29.75 44.58
N ASN A 92 -47.17 -30.03 43.71
CA ASN A 92 -47.11 -29.71 42.28
C ASN A 92 -47.14 -28.19 42.02
N ARG A 93 -47.74 -27.41 42.92
CA ARG A 93 -47.72 -25.93 42.89
C ARG A 93 -46.39 -25.35 43.39
N GLY A 94 -45.46 -26.19 43.84
CA GLY A 94 -44.15 -25.79 44.36
C GLY A 94 -44.16 -25.38 45.84
N ILE A 95 -45.29 -25.42 46.54
CA ILE A 95 -45.40 -24.89 47.91
C ILE A 95 -44.61 -25.74 48.93
N LEU A 96 -44.43 -27.04 48.66
CA LEU A 96 -43.72 -27.95 49.57
C LEU A 96 -42.21 -28.03 49.28
N PHE A 97 -41.82 -28.08 48.00
CA PHE A 97 -40.42 -28.19 47.55
C PHE A 97 -40.29 -27.77 46.07
N CYS A 98 -39.09 -27.35 45.66
CA CYS A 98 -38.74 -27.04 44.27
C CYS A 98 -37.58 -27.89 43.80
N TYR A 99 -37.37 -27.98 42.48
CA TYR A 99 -36.19 -28.62 41.91
C TYR A 99 -35.16 -27.54 41.58
N ASP A 100 -33.92 -27.74 41.99
CA ASP A 100 -32.82 -26.87 41.55
C ASP A 100 -32.40 -27.17 40.09
N GLU A 101 -31.53 -26.34 39.53
CA GLU A 101 -31.02 -26.47 38.15
C GLU A 101 -30.34 -27.82 37.86
N SER A 102 -30.01 -28.59 38.90
CA SER A 102 -29.43 -29.94 38.80
C SER A 102 -30.46 -31.07 38.90
N GLY A 103 -31.74 -30.74 39.08
CA GLY A 103 -32.83 -31.71 39.25
C GLY A 103 -32.93 -32.28 40.67
N LYS A 104 -32.27 -31.65 41.66
CA LYS A 104 -32.33 -32.07 43.06
C LYS A 104 -33.42 -31.32 43.79
N ILE A 105 -34.16 -32.04 44.63
CA ILE A 105 -35.21 -31.46 45.49
C ILE A 105 -34.55 -30.51 46.50
N ARG A 106 -34.98 -29.25 46.49
CA ARG A 106 -34.64 -28.20 47.46
C ARG A 106 -35.92 -27.73 48.15
N LYS A 107 -35.81 -27.28 49.39
CA LYS A 107 -36.88 -26.52 50.05
C LYS A 107 -37.21 -25.30 49.17
N ASN A 108 -38.46 -25.16 48.71
CA ASN A 108 -38.82 -24.03 47.85
C ASN A 108 -38.86 -22.71 48.62
N ILE A 109 -39.33 -22.79 49.86
CA ILE A 109 -39.75 -21.62 50.60
C ILE A 109 -39.16 -21.66 52.00
N ASP A 110 -38.70 -20.50 52.50
CA ASP A 110 -38.13 -20.39 53.85
C ASP A 110 -39.19 -20.61 54.95
N SER A 111 -40.46 -20.24 54.73
CA SER A 111 -41.62 -20.52 55.60
C SER A 111 -42.93 -20.59 54.81
N PHE A 112 -43.83 -21.54 55.12
CA PHE A 112 -45.17 -21.62 54.53
C PHE A 112 -45.97 -20.31 54.60
N SER A 113 -45.65 -19.42 55.54
CA SER A 113 -46.26 -18.10 55.66
C SER A 113 -46.03 -17.18 54.45
N SER A 114 -44.99 -17.39 53.63
CA SER A 114 -44.78 -16.55 52.45
C SER A 114 -45.81 -16.81 51.34
N GLU A 115 -46.40 -18.00 51.33
CA GLU A 115 -47.46 -18.40 50.39
C GLU A 115 -48.82 -18.58 51.09
N ALA A 116 -49.04 -17.83 52.18
CA ALA A 116 -50.25 -17.96 53.01
C ALA A 116 -51.55 -17.88 52.18
N ALA A 117 -51.61 -17.01 51.17
CA ALA A 117 -52.79 -16.85 50.31
C ALA A 117 -53.16 -18.14 49.55
N GLU A 118 -52.14 -18.88 49.11
CA GLU A 118 -52.31 -20.09 48.30
C GLU A 118 -52.66 -21.28 49.19
N VAL A 119 -52.03 -21.37 50.36
CA VAL A 119 -52.36 -22.38 51.38
C VAL A 119 -53.78 -22.16 51.93
N ASP A 120 -54.17 -20.91 52.20
CA ASP A 120 -55.54 -20.56 52.64
C ASP A 120 -56.59 -20.89 51.58
N SER A 121 -56.28 -20.68 50.31
CA SER A 121 -57.16 -21.07 49.20
C SER A 121 -57.40 -22.58 49.19
N VAL A 122 -56.35 -23.38 49.41
CA VAL A 122 -56.47 -24.84 49.49
C VAL A 122 -57.24 -25.26 50.73
N PHE A 123 -57.00 -24.65 51.89
CA PHE A 123 -57.77 -24.95 53.11
C PHE A 123 -59.26 -24.64 52.97
N ARG A 124 -59.61 -23.57 52.25
CA ARG A 124 -61.01 -23.25 51.94
C ARG A 124 -61.65 -24.32 51.06
N GLU A 125 -60.97 -24.72 49.99
CA GLU A 125 -61.42 -25.82 49.13
C GLU A 125 -61.56 -27.13 49.92
N MET A 126 -60.65 -27.39 50.86
CA MET A 126 -60.75 -28.55 51.73
C MET A 126 -61.98 -28.51 52.62
N GLN A 127 -62.27 -27.35 53.21
CA GLN A 127 -63.44 -27.15 54.04
C GLN A 127 -64.74 -27.36 53.27
N GLU A 128 -64.83 -26.86 52.03
CA GLU A 128 -65.97 -27.07 51.15
C GLU A 128 -66.16 -28.56 50.80
N ASN A 129 -65.07 -29.25 50.42
CA ASN A 129 -65.09 -30.67 50.08
C ASN A 129 -65.48 -31.58 51.24
N VAL A 130 -65.01 -31.27 52.45
CA VAL A 130 -65.38 -32.00 53.66
C VAL A 130 -66.84 -31.73 53.99
N ASN A 131 -67.27 -30.46 54.04
CA ASN A 131 -68.66 -30.07 54.33
C ASN A 131 -69.68 -30.68 53.35
N GLY A 132 -69.31 -30.89 52.08
CA GLY A 132 -70.16 -31.54 51.08
C GLY A 132 -70.41 -33.04 51.31
N ARG A 133 -69.73 -33.69 52.27
CA ARG A 133 -69.79 -35.14 52.52
C ARG A 133 -70.23 -35.48 53.94
N GLN A 134 -71.29 -34.85 54.43
CA GLN A 134 -71.80 -35.05 55.81
C GLN A 134 -72.03 -36.52 56.19
N SER A 135 -72.42 -37.38 55.24
CA SER A 135 -72.62 -38.82 55.48
C SER A 135 -71.35 -39.60 55.83
N TYR A 136 -70.17 -39.02 55.64
CA TYR A 136 -68.88 -39.64 55.98
C TYR A 136 -68.44 -39.33 57.41
N TRP A 137 -69.24 -38.57 58.15
CA TRP A 137 -68.93 -38.12 59.50
C TRP A 137 -70.03 -38.54 60.46
N GLY A 138 -69.65 -38.77 61.72
CA GLY A 138 -70.57 -39.18 62.77
C GLY A 138 -70.31 -38.43 64.06
N ASN A 139 -71.26 -38.54 64.99
CA ASN A 139 -71.13 -37.94 66.31
C ASN A 139 -69.96 -38.55 67.07
N LEU A 140 -69.16 -37.68 67.68
CA LEU A 140 -68.09 -38.08 68.58
C LEU A 140 -68.70 -38.61 69.89
N PRO A 141 -68.35 -39.84 70.34
CA PRO A 141 -68.82 -40.33 71.62
C PRO A 141 -68.21 -39.52 72.78
N PRO A 142 -68.79 -39.53 73.98
CA PRO A 142 -68.17 -38.94 75.17
C PRO A 142 -66.74 -39.45 75.39
N GLU A 143 -65.92 -38.62 76.03
CA GLU A 143 -64.54 -38.98 76.34
C GLU A 143 -64.49 -40.10 77.40
N ASP A 144 -63.63 -41.08 77.17
CA ASP A 144 -63.41 -42.19 78.09
C ASP A 144 -62.22 -41.89 78.99
N PHE A 145 -62.48 -41.28 80.14
CA PHE A 145 -61.46 -40.91 81.13
C PHE A 145 -60.79 -42.12 81.81
N SER A 146 -61.22 -43.36 81.52
CA SER A 146 -60.53 -44.56 82.01
C SER A 146 -59.28 -44.91 81.19
N VAL A 147 -59.09 -44.29 80.03
CA VAL A 147 -57.98 -44.52 79.11
C VAL A 147 -56.95 -43.40 79.24
N SER A 148 -55.66 -43.77 79.32
CA SER A 148 -54.56 -42.79 79.36
C SER A 148 -54.55 -41.87 78.12
N MET A 149 -54.24 -40.59 78.31
CA MET A 149 -54.04 -39.62 77.22
C MET A 149 -52.91 -40.02 76.26
N ASP A 150 -51.93 -40.80 76.73
CA ASP A 150 -50.85 -41.36 75.92
C ASP A 150 -51.20 -42.71 75.26
N SER A 151 -52.45 -43.15 75.39
CA SER A 151 -52.91 -44.41 74.78
C SER A 151 -52.69 -44.39 73.27
N LYS A 152 -52.02 -45.43 72.77
CA LYS A 152 -51.61 -45.53 71.37
C LYS A 152 -51.90 -46.92 70.82
N ILE A 153 -52.40 -46.96 69.58
CA ILE A 153 -52.50 -48.19 68.79
C ILE A 153 -52.10 -47.93 67.33
N SER A 154 -51.42 -48.89 66.72
CA SER A 154 -51.07 -48.87 65.30
C SER A 154 -51.78 -50.03 64.59
N LEU A 155 -52.47 -49.72 63.50
CA LEU A 155 -53.23 -50.66 62.69
C LEU A 155 -52.84 -50.51 61.21
N ALA A 156 -52.94 -51.59 60.44
CA ALA A 156 -52.92 -51.53 58.99
C ALA A 156 -54.35 -51.37 58.47
N PHE A 157 -54.56 -50.54 57.45
CA PHE A 157 -55.87 -50.39 56.85
C PHE A 157 -56.23 -51.64 56.05
N ASN A 158 -57.36 -52.25 56.38
CA ASN A 158 -58.00 -53.27 55.57
C ASN A 158 -59.50 -52.95 55.50
N GLU A 159 -60.08 -53.04 54.30
CA GLU A 159 -61.51 -52.80 54.05
C GLU A 159 -62.40 -53.66 54.94
N ASP A 160 -61.99 -54.90 55.20
CA ASP A 160 -62.74 -55.85 56.04
C ASP A 160 -62.69 -55.50 57.54
N ASP A 161 -61.73 -54.66 57.97
CA ASP A 161 -61.48 -54.29 59.36
C ASP A 161 -61.90 -52.85 59.72
N LYS A 162 -62.68 -52.18 58.86
CA LYS A 162 -63.20 -50.81 59.09
C LYS A 162 -63.84 -50.61 60.46
N ASN A 163 -64.60 -51.59 60.94
CA ASN A 163 -65.24 -51.53 62.24
C ASN A 163 -64.23 -51.58 63.41
N LYS A 164 -63.14 -52.34 63.26
CA LYS A 164 -62.06 -52.40 64.26
C LYS A 164 -61.31 -51.06 64.33
N ILE A 165 -61.02 -50.45 63.19
CA ILE A 165 -60.38 -49.13 63.12
C ILE A 165 -61.28 -48.07 63.77
N THR A 166 -62.58 -48.08 63.44
CA THR A 166 -63.55 -47.14 64.04
C THR A 166 -63.65 -47.35 65.55
N ALA A 167 -63.67 -48.59 66.04
CA ALA A 167 -63.65 -48.88 67.47
C ALA A 167 -62.36 -48.40 68.15
N ALA A 168 -61.21 -48.57 67.49
CA ALA A 168 -59.94 -48.06 67.98
C ALA A 168 -59.93 -46.53 68.10
N ILE A 169 -60.45 -45.81 67.09
CA ILE A 169 -60.58 -44.34 67.13
C ILE A 169 -61.47 -43.87 68.28
N ARG A 170 -62.47 -44.66 68.67
CA ARG A 170 -63.37 -44.32 69.79
C ARG A 170 -62.73 -44.53 71.16
N HIS A 171 -61.79 -45.47 71.27
CA HIS A 171 -61.23 -45.91 72.56
C HIS A 171 -59.84 -45.33 72.85
N TYR A 172 -58.97 -45.22 71.85
CA TYR A 172 -57.60 -44.74 72.01
C TYR A 172 -57.47 -43.26 71.65
N HIS A 173 -56.63 -42.54 72.39
CA HIS A 173 -56.35 -41.13 72.13
C HIS A 173 -55.43 -40.93 70.93
N ASN A 174 -54.58 -41.92 70.61
CA ASN A 174 -53.69 -41.88 69.45
C ASN A 174 -53.86 -43.16 68.62
N VAL A 175 -54.34 -43.02 67.38
CA VAL A 175 -54.51 -44.14 66.45
C VAL A 175 -53.71 -43.87 65.19
N ILE A 176 -52.85 -44.79 64.82
CA ILE A 176 -52.06 -44.70 63.59
C ILE A 176 -52.53 -45.77 62.63
N VAL A 177 -52.98 -45.36 61.46
CA VAL A 177 -53.42 -46.28 60.42
C VAL A 177 -52.47 -46.19 59.25
N THR A 178 -51.78 -47.30 58.96
CA THR A 178 -50.88 -47.44 57.81
C THR A 178 -51.70 -47.87 56.59
N MET A 179 -51.52 -47.19 55.46
CA MET A 179 -52.18 -47.51 54.19
C MET A 179 -51.15 -48.17 53.26
N ASP A 180 -51.59 -49.13 52.42
CA ASP A 180 -50.68 -49.85 51.52
C ASP A 180 -50.03 -48.91 50.48
N ASN A 181 -48.73 -49.13 50.28
CA ASN A 181 -47.79 -48.26 49.57
C ASN A 181 -48.16 -48.03 48.10
N VAL A 182 -48.82 -46.91 47.81
CA VAL A 182 -48.77 -46.29 46.49
C VAL A 182 -47.95 -45.02 46.61
N ILE A 183 -46.72 -45.06 46.08
CA ILE A 183 -45.88 -43.87 45.94
C ILE A 183 -46.68 -42.83 45.11
N PRO A 184 -46.86 -41.59 45.62
CA PRO A 184 -47.53 -40.51 44.91
C PRO A 184 -47.03 -40.33 43.46
N SER A 185 -47.90 -40.56 42.48
CA SER A 185 -47.58 -40.51 41.03
C SER A 185 -47.13 -39.13 40.53
N SER A 186 -47.36 -38.06 41.30
CA SER A 186 -47.06 -36.68 40.90
C SER A 186 -45.56 -36.34 40.93
N PHE A 187 -44.78 -36.98 41.79
CA PHE A 187 -43.34 -36.76 41.90
C PHE A 187 -42.59 -37.28 40.66
N SER A 188 -42.96 -38.45 40.15
CA SER A 188 -42.33 -39.03 38.95
C SER A 188 -42.66 -38.22 37.69
N ARG A 189 -43.90 -37.74 37.53
CA ARG A 189 -44.32 -36.96 36.36
C ARG A 189 -43.65 -35.59 36.29
N THR A 190 -43.39 -34.95 37.42
CA THR A 190 -42.70 -33.65 37.45
C THR A 190 -41.24 -33.79 37.03
N VAL A 191 -40.58 -34.88 37.45
CA VAL A 191 -39.22 -35.22 37.03
C VAL A 191 -39.14 -35.56 35.54
N GLU A 192 -40.14 -36.28 35.00
CA GLU A 192 -40.22 -36.58 33.56
C GLU A 192 -40.41 -35.32 32.71
N ARG A 193 -41.31 -34.41 33.12
CA ARG A 193 -41.53 -33.13 32.41
C ARG A 193 -40.27 -32.26 32.36
N LEU A 194 -39.59 -32.10 33.49
CA LEU A 194 -38.37 -31.28 33.58
C LEU A 194 -37.21 -31.88 32.76
N ASN A 195 -37.08 -33.21 32.73
CA ASN A 195 -36.08 -33.87 31.89
C ASN A 195 -36.40 -33.71 30.39
N SER A 196 -37.68 -33.74 30.01
CA SER A 196 -38.10 -33.49 28.62
C SER A 196 -37.84 -32.04 28.18
N GLU A 197 -38.15 -31.05 29.03
CA GLU A 197 -37.88 -29.63 28.75
C GLU A 197 -36.36 -29.36 28.62
N LYS A 198 -35.55 -30.00 29.46
CA LYS A 198 -34.09 -29.92 29.37
C LYS A 198 -33.54 -30.48 28.04
N GLY A 199 -34.10 -31.59 27.56
CA GLY A 199 -33.74 -32.18 26.27
C GLY A 199 -34.04 -31.24 25.10
N GLN A 200 -35.24 -30.66 25.08
CA GLN A 200 -35.66 -29.72 24.04
C GLN A 200 -34.79 -28.46 24.00
N LEU A 201 -34.47 -27.88 25.16
CA LEU A 201 -33.60 -26.71 25.25
C LEU A 201 -32.16 -26.99 24.80
N GLN A 202 -31.66 -28.23 25.00
CA GLN A 202 -30.35 -28.62 24.50
C GLN A 202 -30.34 -28.78 22.97
N GLU A 203 -31.37 -29.38 22.40
CA GLU A 203 -31.53 -29.51 20.94
C GLU A 203 -31.65 -28.14 20.26
N GLU A 204 -32.45 -27.23 20.82
CA GLU A 204 -32.62 -25.87 20.31
C GLU A 204 -31.28 -25.09 20.34
N LYS A 205 -30.52 -25.22 21.45
CA LYS A 205 -29.20 -24.60 21.57
C LYS A 205 -28.21 -25.13 20.53
N GLU A 206 -28.22 -26.44 20.24
CA GLU A 206 -27.37 -27.01 19.20
C GLU A 206 -27.80 -26.58 17.79
N ALA A 207 -29.10 -26.50 17.53
CA ALA A 207 -29.64 -26.02 16.25
C ALA A 207 -29.24 -24.57 15.98
N LEU A 208 -29.44 -23.67 16.96
CA LEU A 208 -29.01 -22.27 16.89
C LEU A 208 -27.50 -22.13 16.68
N LYS A 209 -26.70 -22.97 17.35
CA LYS A 209 -25.24 -22.96 17.18
C LYS A 209 -24.83 -23.35 15.76
N LYS A 210 -25.45 -24.39 15.18
CA LYS A 210 -25.22 -24.81 13.79
C LYS A 210 -25.62 -23.71 12.80
N GLU A 211 -26.74 -23.03 13.05
CA GLU A 211 -27.20 -21.93 12.21
C GLU A 211 -26.21 -20.76 12.22
N ILE A 212 -25.74 -20.33 13.39
CA ILE A 212 -24.70 -19.30 13.54
C ILE A 212 -23.42 -19.70 12.81
N GLU A 213 -22.99 -20.95 12.94
CA GLU A 213 -21.77 -21.43 12.29
C GLU A 213 -21.91 -21.40 10.76
N SER A 214 -23.04 -21.83 10.22
CA SER A 214 -23.34 -21.79 8.77
C SER A 214 -23.36 -20.36 8.21
N LEU A 215 -24.00 -19.42 8.92
CA LEU A 215 -24.03 -17.99 8.57
C LEU A 215 -22.62 -17.37 8.61
N SER A 216 -21.79 -17.77 9.57
CA SER A 216 -20.40 -17.30 9.67
C SER A 216 -19.55 -17.79 8.49
N GLN A 217 -19.74 -19.03 8.05
CA GLN A 217 -19.04 -19.61 6.90
C GLN A 217 -19.46 -18.92 5.60
N GLN A 218 -20.74 -18.63 5.40
CA GLN A 218 -21.22 -17.85 4.26
C GLN A 218 -20.58 -16.46 4.23
N LYS A 219 -20.57 -15.73 5.36
CA LYS A 219 -19.90 -14.41 5.45
C LYS A 219 -18.42 -14.48 5.11
N LYS A 220 -17.72 -15.56 5.49
CA LYS A 220 -16.30 -15.76 5.17
C LYS A 220 -16.07 -15.96 3.67
N GLN A 221 -16.93 -16.72 3.00
CA GLN A 221 -16.87 -16.89 1.54
C GLN A 221 -17.12 -15.57 0.80
N TYR A 222 -18.14 -14.80 1.20
CA TYR A 222 -18.41 -13.47 0.62
C TYR A 222 -17.23 -12.51 0.77
N ARG A 223 -16.53 -12.53 1.92
CA ARG A 223 -15.35 -11.70 2.14
C ARG A 223 -14.20 -12.05 1.18
N TRP A 224 -13.97 -13.33 0.92
CA TRP A 224 -12.95 -13.77 -0.05
C TRP A 224 -13.33 -13.43 -1.50
N VAL A 225 -14.59 -13.62 -1.89
CA VAL A 225 -15.10 -13.23 -3.22
C VAL A 225 -14.95 -11.72 -3.43
N PHE A 226 -15.24 -10.91 -2.40
CA PHE A 226 -15.08 -9.46 -2.47
C PHE A 226 -13.61 -9.03 -2.64
N ILE A 227 -12.68 -9.67 -1.92
CA ILE A 227 -11.24 -9.41 -2.09
C ILE A 227 -10.78 -9.76 -3.51
N LEU A 228 -11.23 -10.91 -4.05
CA LEU A 228 -10.92 -11.31 -5.42
C LEU A 228 -11.48 -10.31 -6.44
N PHE A 229 -12.70 -9.80 -6.24
CA PHE A 229 -13.30 -8.79 -7.10
C PHE A 229 -12.48 -7.49 -7.13
N ILE A 230 -12.01 -7.01 -5.97
CA ILE A 230 -11.11 -5.85 -5.90
C ILE A 230 -9.79 -6.14 -6.62
N ALA A 231 -9.21 -7.33 -6.43
CA ALA A 231 -7.95 -7.70 -7.10
C ALA A 231 -8.10 -7.70 -8.63
N VAL A 232 -9.25 -8.14 -9.16
CA VAL A 232 -9.56 -8.07 -10.59
C VAL A 232 -9.66 -6.62 -11.05
N ILE A 233 -10.35 -5.74 -10.32
CA ILE A 233 -10.44 -4.30 -10.68
C ILE A 233 -9.06 -3.65 -10.71
N VAL A 234 -8.22 -3.88 -9.70
CA VAL A 234 -6.85 -3.34 -9.65
C VAL A 234 -6.03 -3.86 -10.84
N SER A 235 -6.18 -5.13 -11.18
CA SER A 235 -5.51 -5.73 -12.35
C SER A 235 -5.99 -5.09 -13.65
N LEU A 236 -7.29 -4.83 -13.81
CA LEU A 236 -7.85 -4.16 -14.98
C LEU A 236 -7.35 -2.71 -15.11
N VAL A 237 -7.31 -1.96 -14.00
CA VAL A 237 -6.74 -0.59 -13.97
C VAL A 237 -5.25 -0.62 -14.31
N GLY A 238 -4.50 -1.59 -13.78
CA GLY A 238 -3.09 -1.79 -14.10
C GLY A 238 -2.87 -2.09 -15.59
N LEU A 239 -3.69 -2.96 -16.17
CA LEU A 239 -3.65 -3.27 -17.61
C LEU A 239 -3.98 -2.04 -18.48
N TYR A 240 -4.97 -1.23 -18.08
CA TYR A 240 -5.31 0.01 -18.78
C TYR A 240 -4.16 1.03 -18.73
N SER A 241 -3.55 1.21 -17.56
CA SER A 241 -2.37 2.09 -17.40
C SER A 241 -1.19 1.61 -18.25
N LEU A 242 -0.93 0.31 -18.28
CA LEU A 242 0.13 -0.27 -19.10
C LEU A 242 -0.14 -0.04 -20.59
N ASN A 243 -1.38 -0.20 -21.05
CA ASN A 243 -1.77 0.04 -22.43
C ASN A 243 -1.52 1.50 -22.85
N ASN A 244 -1.83 2.47 -21.98
CA ASN A 244 -1.53 3.88 -22.24
C ASN A 244 0.00 4.12 -22.32
N SER A 245 0.78 3.56 -21.40
CA SER A 245 2.24 3.67 -21.45
C SER A 245 2.85 3.04 -22.70
N ILE A 246 2.29 1.93 -23.21
CA ILE A 246 2.70 1.32 -24.47
C ILE A 246 2.40 2.26 -25.65
N SER A 247 1.24 2.91 -25.66
CA SER A 247 0.89 3.91 -26.67
C SER A 247 1.86 5.09 -26.66
N ASP A 248 2.17 5.65 -25.49
CA ASP A 248 3.14 6.73 -25.35
C ASP A 248 4.52 6.28 -25.84
N MET A 249 4.93 5.06 -25.50
CA MET A 249 6.21 4.50 -25.95
C MET A 249 6.26 4.32 -27.47
N ASN A 250 5.17 3.92 -28.12
CA ASN A 250 5.09 3.85 -29.58
C ASN A 250 5.24 5.23 -30.23
N THR A 251 4.63 6.28 -29.66
CA THR A 251 4.81 7.64 -30.17
C THR A 251 6.24 8.14 -30.00
N CYS A 252 6.88 7.83 -28.86
CA CYS A 252 8.30 8.14 -28.62
C CYS A 252 9.21 7.41 -29.62
N ILE A 253 8.95 6.13 -29.90
CA ILE A 253 9.70 5.36 -30.91
C ILE A 253 9.56 6.01 -32.30
N ALA A 254 8.36 6.43 -32.69
CA ALA A 254 8.14 7.13 -33.96
C ALA A 254 8.94 8.45 -34.03
N GLN A 255 8.92 9.25 -32.96
CA GLN A 255 9.71 10.49 -32.88
C GLN A 255 11.23 10.24 -32.94
N LEU A 256 11.71 9.16 -32.32
CA LEU A 256 13.11 8.77 -32.40
C LEU A 256 13.50 8.32 -33.81
N GLN A 257 12.63 7.61 -34.52
CA GLN A 257 12.85 7.23 -35.92
C GLN A 257 12.96 8.46 -36.83
N ASP A 258 12.06 9.44 -36.67
CA ASP A 258 12.11 10.70 -37.41
C ASP A 258 13.40 11.48 -37.10
N THR A 259 13.78 11.56 -35.82
CA THR A 259 15.03 12.21 -35.41
C THR A 259 16.25 11.52 -36.01
N LEU A 260 16.28 10.19 -36.04
CA LEU A 260 17.37 9.42 -36.66
C LEU A 260 17.40 9.62 -38.17
N SER A 261 16.25 9.71 -38.84
CA SER A 261 16.17 10.01 -40.27
C SER A 261 16.75 11.40 -40.56
N ASN A 262 16.30 12.42 -39.82
CA ASN A 262 16.79 13.80 -39.97
C ASN A 262 18.30 13.90 -39.74
N LYS A 263 18.83 13.25 -38.69
CA LYS A 263 20.27 13.20 -38.43
C LYS A 263 21.04 12.48 -39.53
N ARG A 264 20.50 11.38 -40.08
CA ARG A 264 21.10 10.65 -41.20
C ARG A 264 21.18 11.52 -42.45
N ASP A 265 20.12 12.27 -42.76
CA ASP A 265 20.11 13.20 -43.89
C ASP A 265 21.10 14.35 -43.72
N SER A 266 21.21 14.90 -42.52
CA SER A 266 22.21 15.92 -42.20
C SER A 266 23.65 15.40 -42.37
N ILE A 267 23.95 14.19 -41.89
CA ILE A 267 25.27 13.56 -42.11
C ILE A 267 25.53 13.36 -43.61
N ARG A 268 24.53 12.92 -44.38
CA ARG A 268 24.66 12.76 -45.83
C ARG A 268 24.98 14.09 -46.51
N GLN A 269 24.31 15.17 -46.14
CA GLN A 269 24.59 16.50 -46.67
C GLN A 269 26.01 16.98 -46.33
N GLN A 270 26.44 16.79 -45.09
CA GLN A 270 27.81 17.14 -44.66
C GLN A 270 28.86 16.35 -45.46
N ASN A 271 28.63 15.06 -45.71
CA ASN A 271 29.54 14.25 -46.52
C ASN A 271 29.64 14.72 -47.97
N ILE A 272 28.52 15.18 -48.57
CA ILE A 272 28.54 15.77 -49.93
C ILE A 272 29.38 17.04 -49.94
N GLN A 273 29.20 17.93 -48.95
CA GLN A 273 29.99 19.16 -48.84
C GLN A 273 31.49 18.88 -48.67
N ILE A 274 31.85 17.87 -47.88
CA ILE A 274 33.26 17.46 -47.71
C ILE A 274 33.85 16.96 -49.04
N GLN A 275 33.08 16.21 -49.82
CA GLN A 275 33.52 15.73 -51.13
C GLN A 275 33.73 16.88 -52.12
N GLU A 276 32.79 17.82 -52.20
CA GLU A 276 32.90 19.02 -53.03
C GLU A 276 34.14 19.84 -52.65
N LEU A 277 34.31 20.12 -51.35
CA LEU A 277 35.46 20.88 -50.87
C LEU A 277 36.80 20.16 -51.14
N SER A 278 36.82 18.84 -51.02
CA SER A 278 38.01 18.05 -51.35
C SER A 278 38.35 18.13 -52.84
N ALA A 279 37.35 18.16 -53.73
CA ALA A 279 37.57 18.31 -55.16
C ALA A 279 38.15 19.70 -55.48
N ASP A 280 37.63 20.75 -54.84
CA ASP A 280 38.12 22.12 -54.99
C ASP A 280 39.57 22.27 -54.54
N ILE A 281 39.95 21.66 -53.42
CA ILE A 281 41.34 21.67 -52.93
C ILE A 281 42.29 21.04 -53.96
N VAL A 282 41.89 19.94 -54.59
CA VAL A 282 42.69 19.27 -55.63
C VAL A 282 42.84 20.17 -56.86
N SER A 283 41.73 20.73 -57.35
CA SER A 283 41.73 21.63 -58.50
C SER A 283 42.61 22.88 -58.29
N CYS A 284 42.51 23.49 -57.10
CA CYS A 284 43.32 24.63 -56.71
C CYS A 284 44.82 24.28 -56.66
N ARG A 285 45.16 23.12 -56.08
CA ARG A 285 46.54 22.63 -56.02
C ARG A 285 47.15 22.45 -57.41
N ASP A 286 46.39 21.89 -58.36
CA ASP A 286 46.87 21.67 -59.72
C ASP A 286 47.05 22.99 -60.50
N SER A 287 46.15 23.95 -60.26
CA SER A 287 46.28 25.31 -60.79
C SER A 287 47.56 26.00 -60.29
N LEU A 288 47.86 25.87 -59.00
CA LEU A 288 49.05 26.44 -58.38
C LEU A 288 50.34 25.82 -58.95
N ARG A 289 50.39 24.49 -59.09
CA ARG A 289 51.52 23.80 -59.75
C ARG A 289 51.75 24.26 -61.19
N THR A 290 50.66 24.50 -61.92
CA THR A 290 50.71 25.00 -63.30
C THR A 290 51.24 26.42 -63.36
N PHE A 291 50.89 27.26 -62.39
CA PHE A 291 51.42 28.61 -62.29
C PHE A 291 52.91 28.62 -61.94
N GLU A 292 53.33 27.80 -60.98
CA GLU A 292 54.74 27.67 -60.58
C GLU A 292 55.62 27.24 -61.74
N SER A 293 55.20 26.24 -62.53
CA SER A 293 55.97 25.77 -63.70
C SER A 293 56.14 26.88 -64.76
N LYS A 294 55.09 27.66 -65.00
CA LYS A 294 55.15 28.82 -65.90
C LYS A 294 56.06 29.92 -65.34
N PHE A 295 55.97 30.23 -64.05
CA PHE A 295 56.80 31.25 -63.42
C PHE A 295 58.30 30.90 -63.49
N LEU A 296 58.66 29.63 -63.26
CA LEU A 296 60.03 29.14 -63.39
C LEU A 296 60.58 29.35 -64.81
N SER A 297 59.77 29.22 -65.85
CA SER A 297 60.24 29.45 -67.23
C SER A 297 60.52 30.93 -67.55
N VAL A 298 59.89 31.87 -66.84
CA VAL A 298 60.01 33.31 -67.10
C VAL A 298 61.20 33.92 -66.34
N LYS A 299 61.44 33.48 -65.10
CA LYS A 299 62.49 34.06 -64.23
C LYS A 299 63.89 33.95 -64.84
N ASP A 300 64.17 32.90 -65.60
CA ASP A 300 65.49 32.66 -66.19
C ASP A 300 65.74 33.55 -67.41
N ILE A 301 64.68 34.02 -68.07
CA ILE A 301 64.75 34.90 -69.24
C ILE A 301 64.85 36.38 -68.82
N PHE A 302 64.10 36.75 -67.77
CA PHE A 302 64.07 38.11 -67.22
C PHE A 302 64.50 38.08 -65.75
N PRO A 303 65.82 38.08 -65.46
CA PRO A 303 66.29 38.02 -64.08
C PRO A 303 65.96 39.31 -63.30
N ILE A 304 65.84 40.44 -64.02
CA ILE A 304 65.41 41.73 -63.49
C ILE A 304 64.41 42.38 -64.45
N HIS A 305 63.54 43.22 -63.90
CA HIS A 305 62.73 44.16 -64.66
C HIS A 305 63.20 45.59 -64.36
N ILE A 306 63.90 46.21 -65.32
CA ILE A 306 64.36 47.60 -65.19
C ILE A 306 63.16 48.52 -65.36
N THR A 307 62.88 49.36 -64.37
CA THR A 307 61.75 50.29 -64.35
C THR A 307 62.14 51.71 -64.74
N ASN A 308 63.40 52.11 -64.54
CA ASN A 308 63.91 53.43 -64.93
C ASN A 308 65.41 53.39 -65.25
N ILE A 309 65.85 54.29 -66.13
CA ILE A 309 67.26 54.53 -66.44
C ILE A 309 67.48 56.05 -66.34
N GLU A 310 68.53 56.51 -65.67
CA GLU A 310 68.91 57.92 -65.60
C GLU A 310 70.37 58.05 -66.00
N ILE A 311 70.72 59.13 -66.69
CA ILE A 311 72.10 59.36 -67.14
C ILE A 311 72.66 60.54 -66.35
N GLY A 312 73.81 60.34 -65.73
CA GLY A 312 74.64 61.40 -65.15
C GLY A 312 75.90 61.62 -65.99
N ASN A 313 76.54 62.76 -65.83
CA ASN A 313 77.86 63.05 -66.39
C ASN A 313 78.86 63.14 -65.25
N ILE A 314 79.95 62.37 -65.31
CA ILE A 314 80.94 62.30 -64.25
C ILE A 314 82.34 62.65 -64.75
N TYR A 315 83.15 63.17 -63.83
CA TYR A 315 84.59 63.31 -63.98
C TYR A 315 85.27 61.94 -63.89
N HIS A 316 86.52 61.84 -64.36
CA HIS A 316 87.32 60.60 -64.29
C HIS A 316 87.54 60.09 -62.85
N ASN A 317 87.56 61.00 -61.87
CA ASN A 317 87.67 60.66 -60.45
C ASN A 317 86.35 60.16 -59.82
N GLY A 318 85.27 60.10 -60.60
CA GLY A 318 83.94 59.67 -60.15
C GLY A 318 83.07 60.79 -59.56
N GLU A 319 83.55 62.03 -59.50
CA GLU A 319 82.74 63.17 -59.07
C GLU A 319 81.66 63.50 -60.11
N ILE A 320 80.47 63.88 -59.63
CA ILE A 320 79.33 64.23 -60.49
C ILE A 320 79.54 65.63 -61.05
N GLU A 321 79.53 65.76 -62.38
CA GLU A 321 79.49 67.03 -63.09
C GLU A 321 78.03 67.44 -63.35
N THR A 322 77.23 66.53 -63.89
CA THR A 322 75.78 66.69 -64.06
C THR A 322 75.08 65.52 -63.39
N ASP A 323 74.18 65.82 -62.44
CA ASP A 323 73.44 64.79 -61.70
C ASP A 323 72.50 63.98 -62.61
N TYR A 324 72.14 62.79 -62.15
CA TYR A 324 71.36 61.82 -62.91
C TYR A 324 69.99 62.36 -63.29
N GLY A 325 69.68 62.32 -64.59
CA GLY A 325 68.39 62.78 -65.12
C GLY A 325 68.32 64.28 -65.40
N ASN A 326 69.35 65.05 -65.03
CA ASN A 326 69.44 66.46 -65.39
C ASN A 326 69.85 66.66 -66.86
N MET A 327 69.64 67.88 -67.35
CA MET A 327 70.01 68.28 -68.71
C MET A 327 71.53 68.26 -68.90
N ILE A 328 72.00 67.53 -69.91
CA ILE A 328 73.43 67.36 -70.20
C ILE A 328 73.82 68.25 -71.38
N TYR A 329 74.81 69.13 -71.18
CA TYR A 329 75.33 70.03 -72.23
C TYR A 329 76.60 69.48 -72.86
N SER A 330 76.67 69.46 -74.19
CA SER A 330 77.76 68.83 -74.95
C SER A 330 79.13 69.33 -74.50
N SER A 331 79.26 70.65 -74.25
CA SER A 331 80.51 71.32 -73.83
C SER A 331 81.12 70.77 -72.53
N HIS A 332 80.32 70.11 -71.69
CA HIS A 332 80.75 69.59 -70.39
C HIS A 332 80.82 68.06 -70.34
N THR A 333 80.34 67.37 -71.38
CA THR A 333 80.27 65.91 -71.40
C THR A 333 81.65 65.25 -71.31
N MET A 334 81.73 64.23 -70.46
CA MET A 334 82.91 63.40 -70.23
C MET A 334 82.47 61.93 -70.19
N TYR A 335 82.35 61.32 -69.01
CA TYR A 335 81.84 59.96 -68.84
C TYR A 335 80.35 60.01 -68.54
N LEU A 336 79.53 59.49 -69.44
CA LEU A 336 78.11 59.33 -69.20
C LEU A 336 77.87 58.04 -68.42
N GLN A 337 77.28 58.15 -67.24
CA GLN A 337 77.06 57.07 -66.31
C GLN A 337 75.56 56.74 -66.21
N PRO A 338 75.14 55.49 -66.50
CA PRO A 338 73.76 55.08 -66.29
C PRO A 338 73.52 54.70 -64.83
N LYS A 339 72.41 55.14 -64.27
CA LYS A 339 71.81 54.64 -63.03
C LYS A 339 70.49 53.96 -63.39
N ILE A 340 70.35 52.69 -63.03
CA ILE A 340 69.13 51.92 -63.25
C ILE A 340 68.36 51.71 -61.96
N THR A 341 67.03 51.75 -62.05
CA THR A 341 66.12 51.21 -61.03
C THR A 341 65.49 49.94 -61.58
N TYR A 342 65.41 48.88 -60.78
CA TYR A 342 64.92 47.58 -61.23
C TYR A 342 64.23 46.78 -60.11
N VAL A 343 63.37 45.84 -60.49
CA VAL A 343 62.83 44.80 -59.61
C VAL A 343 63.54 43.48 -59.87
N GLY A 344 64.06 42.82 -58.84
CA GLY A 344 64.68 41.51 -58.99
C GLY A 344 63.65 40.38 -59.06
N ILE A 345 63.73 39.57 -60.11
CA ILE A 345 62.83 38.45 -60.39
C ILE A 345 63.53 37.12 -60.10
N ASN A 346 64.76 36.94 -60.59
CA ASN A 346 65.61 35.78 -60.30
C ASN A 346 66.70 36.20 -59.31
N THR A 347 66.40 36.05 -58.01
CA THR A 347 67.20 36.63 -56.93
C THR A 347 68.31 35.70 -56.47
N GLY A 348 69.40 36.25 -55.95
CA GLY A 348 70.50 35.47 -55.37
C GLY A 348 71.57 35.02 -56.38
N CYS A 349 71.47 35.48 -57.63
CA CYS A 349 72.44 35.21 -58.69
C CYS A 349 73.08 36.50 -59.20
N SER A 350 74.23 36.36 -59.87
CA SER A 350 74.89 37.45 -60.60
C SER A 350 74.57 37.34 -62.08
N VAL A 351 74.19 38.45 -62.70
CA VAL A 351 73.88 38.55 -64.13
C VAL A 351 74.78 39.58 -64.80
N ASP A 352 75.19 39.29 -66.04
CA ASP A 352 76.00 40.21 -66.83
C ASP A 352 75.11 41.05 -67.74
N LEU A 353 75.01 42.34 -67.44
CA LEU A 353 74.30 43.31 -68.24
C LEU A 353 75.22 43.81 -69.35
N LYS A 354 74.73 43.76 -70.59
CA LYS A 354 75.42 44.30 -71.77
C LYS A 354 74.73 45.58 -72.20
N ILE A 355 75.50 46.65 -72.40
CA ILE A 355 74.96 47.99 -72.63
C ILE A 355 75.36 48.47 -74.02
N LYS A 356 74.40 49.05 -74.75
CA LYS A 356 74.62 49.71 -76.05
C LYS A 356 74.33 51.19 -75.92
N TRP A 357 75.28 52.02 -76.29
CA TRP A 357 75.11 53.46 -76.46
C TRP A 357 74.98 53.76 -77.95
N TYR A 358 73.80 54.14 -78.40
CA TYR A 358 73.53 54.57 -79.76
C TYR A 358 73.78 56.07 -79.89
N MET A 359 74.58 56.41 -80.88
CA MET A 359 74.86 57.79 -81.28
C MET A 359 73.68 58.36 -82.10
N PRO A 360 73.62 59.69 -82.35
CA PRO A 360 72.55 60.30 -83.13
C PRO A 360 72.41 59.77 -84.56
N ASN A 361 73.47 59.19 -85.12
CA ASN A 361 73.45 58.55 -86.43
C ASN A 361 72.96 57.08 -86.39
N GLY A 362 72.54 56.57 -85.22
CA GLY A 362 72.04 55.21 -85.04
C GLY A 362 73.13 54.13 -84.93
N LEU A 363 74.41 54.50 -84.98
CA LEU A 363 75.51 53.54 -84.77
C LEU A 363 75.81 53.36 -83.28
N ILE A 364 76.22 52.15 -82.90
CA ILE A 364 76.66 51.85 -81.54
C ILE A 364 78.05 52.44 -81.33
N LYS A 365 78.24 53.15 -80.22
CA LYS A 365 79.53 53.64 -79.79
C LYS A 365 80.34 52.50 -79.18
N THR A 366 81.49 52.17 -79.76
CA THR A 366 82.40 51.14 -79.27
C THR A 366 83.80 51.70 -79.05
N GLY A 367 84.58 51.04 -78.21
CA GLY A 367 85.98 51.31 -77.95
C GLY A 367 86.79 50.02 -77.94
N ASN A 368 88.10 50.11 -77.71
CA ASN A 368 89.00 48.95 -77.81
C ASN A 368 88.70 47.84 -76.79
N SER A 369 88.05 48.17 -75.67
CA SER A 369 87.63 47.24 -74.62
C SER A 369 86.14 46.88 -74.67
N SER A 370 85.41 47.30 -75.71
CA SER A 370 84.00 46.98 -75.88
C SER A 370 83.78 45.48 -76.19
N PRO A 371 82.80 44.82 -75.56
CA PRO A 371 82.36 43.49 -75.99
C PRO A 371 81.79 43.51 -77.41
N SER A 372 81.87 42.39 -78.12
CA SER A 372 81.34 42.28 -79.50
C SER A 372 79.86 42.67 -79.58
N GLY A 373 79.53 43.71 -80.36
CA GLY A 373 78.17 44.20 -80.55
C GLY A 373 77.60 45.05 -79.42
N TYR A 374 78.40 45.39 -78.41
CA TYR A 374 78.00 46.20 -77.25
C TYR A 374 79.02 47.32 -76.99
N SER A 375 78.60 48.34 -76.25
CA SER A 375 79.50 49.39 -75.80
C SER A 375 80.27 48.94 -74.56
N GLN A 376 79.58 48.43 -73.55
CA GLN A 376 80.17 47.99 -72.28
C GLN A 376 79.41 46.82 -71.65
N GLN A 377 79.99 46.19 -70.64
CA GLN A 377 79.39 45.12 -69.86
C GLN A 377 79.62 45.38 -68.37
N GLU A 378 78.63 45.06 -67.54
CA GLU A 378 78.66 45.23 -66.08
C GLU A 378 77.97 44.03 -65.40
N SER A 379 78.60 43.47 -64.37
CA SER A 379 77.97 42.43 -63.55
C SER A 379 77.09 43.03 -62.46
N LEU A 380 75.89 42.47 -62.29
CA LEU A 380 74.90 42.87 -61.30
C LEU A 380 74.46 41.67 -60.46
N TYR A 381 74.58 41.77 -59.14
CA TYR A 381 73.92 40.81 -58.24
C TYR A 381 72.45 41.17 -58.05
N VAL A 382 71.56 40.20 -58.28
CA VAL A 382 70.11 40.42 -58.24
C VAL A 382 69.57 40.21 -56.83
N TYR A 383 69.17 41.30 -56.19
CA TYR A 383 68.43 41.29 -54.92
C TYR A 383 66.92 41.26 -55.17
N SER A 384 66.16 40.71 -54.22
CA SER A 384 64.69 40.73 -54.28
C SER A 384 64.15 42.15 -54.14
N GLY A 385 62.94 42.37 -54.66
CA GLY A 385 62.25 43.66 -54.55
C GLY A 385 62.85 44.77 -55.42
N SER A 386 62.57 46.02 -55.06
CA SER A 386 62.99 47.22 -55.79
C SER A 386 64.41 47.64 -55.41
N ASN A 387 65.28 47.80 -56.40
CA ASN A 387 66.71 48.05 -56.23
C ASN A 387 67.20 49.14 -57.21
N SER A 388 68.38 49.69 -56.94
CA SER A 388 69.05 50.67 -57.83
C SER A 388 70.52 50.32 -57.97
N LYS A 389 71.07 50.46 -59.19
CA LYS A 389 72.49 50.25 -59.47
C LYS A 389 73.01 51.37 -60.36
N ILE A 390 74.15 51.92 -59.99
CA ILE A 390 74.96 52.76 -60.86
C ILE A 390 75.88 51.83 -61.66
N LEU A 391 75.78 51.89 -62.99
CA LEU A 391 76.60 51.13 -63.92
C LEU A 391 77.89 51.90 -64.24
N SER A 392 78.87 51.25 -64.86
CA SER A 392 80.08 51.92 -65.33
C SER A 392 79.78 53.05 -66.32
N GLY A 393 80.53 54.14 -66.20
CA GLY A 393 80.43 55.30 -67.09
C GLY A 393 81.23 55.11 -68.38
N TRP A 394 80.68 55.57 -69.51
CA TRP A 394 81.32 55.49 -70.82
C TRP A 394 81.72 56.89 -71.32
N GLY A 395 82.95 57.07 -71.79
CA GLY A 395 83.39 58.37 -72.29
C GLY A 395 84.90 58.58 -72.24
N ASN A 396 85.31 59.84 -72.04
CA ASN A 396 86.71 60.25 -71.97
C ASN A 396 86.90 61.38 -70.94
N THR A 397 88.14 61.60 -70.51
CA THR A 397 88.56 62.62 -69.55
C THR A 397 88.46 64.05 -70.09
N THR A 398 88.41 64.22 -71.41
CA THR A 398 88.32 65.54 -72.05
C THR A 398 86.87 66.00 -72.15
N LYS A 399 86.58 67.20 -71.64
CA LYS A 399 85.26 67.84 -71.79
C LYS A 399 84.89 68.02 -73.27
N GLY A 400 83.62 67.85 -73.61
CA GLY A 400 83.17 67.90 -74.99
C GLY A 400 83.20 66.54 -75.71
N HIS A 401 83.35 65.43 -74.98
CA HIS A 401 83.52 64.11 -75.59
C HIS A 401 82.27 63.64 -76.36
N TRP A 402 81.09 64.02 -75.90
CA TRP A 402 79.82 63.67 -76.52
C TRP A 402 79.27 64.89 -77.24
N ILE A 403 79.08 64.77 -78.55
CA ILE A 403 78.50 65.84 -79.38
C ILE A 403 77.02 66.02 -79.06
N LYS A 404 76.48 67.20 -79.35
CA LYS A 404 75.05 67.46 -79.25
C LYS A 404 74.24 66.50 -80.14
N GLY A 405 73.09 66.06 -79.66
CA GLY A 405 72.17 65.20 -80.41
C GLY A 405 71.36 64.27 -79.52
N GLU A 406 70.52 63.45 -80.16
CA GLU A 406 69.71 62.43 -79.50
C GLU A 406 70.45 61.10 -79.43
N TYR A 407 70.54 60.55 -78.23
CA TYR A 407 71.20 59.28 -77.95
C TYR A 407 70.19 58.28 -77.41
N ARG A 408 70.49 56.99 -77.54
CA ARG A 408 69.71 55.92 -76.89
C ARG A 408 70.64 54.98 -76.16
N ILE A 409 70.31 54.67 -74.92
CA ILE A 409 70.94 53.57 -74.18
C ILE A 409 70.01 52.36 -74.20
N GLU A 410 70.55 51.17 -74.43
CA GLU A 410 69.85 49.91 -74.24
C GLU A 410 70.63 49.02 -73.28
N ILE A 411 69.91 48.35 -72.39
CA ILE A 411 70.49 47.42 -71.42
C ILE A 411 69.92 46.04 -71.73
N TRP A 412 70.82 45.10 -71.95
CA TRP A 412 70.54 43.76 -72.43
C TRP A 412 71.00 42.74 -71.40
N TYR A 413 70.26 41.63 -71.31
CA TYR A 413 70.72 40.40 -70.67
C TYR A 413 70.62 39.28 -71.70
N GLU A 414 71.72 38.57 -71.90
CA GLU A 414 71.90 37.66 -73.03
C GLU A 414 71.53 38.29 -74.38
N ASN A 415 70.41 37.85 -74.96
CA ASN A 415 69.87 38.32 -76.24
C ASN A 415 68.53 39.06 -76.09
N VAL A 416 68.16 39.44 -74.86
CA VAL A 416 66.91 40.14 -74.55
C VAL A 416 67.22 41.57 -74.10
N CYS A 417 66.61 42.53 -74.77
CA CYS A 417 66.64 43.92 -74.32
C CYS A 417 65.75 44.04 -73.09
N LEU A 418 66.35 44.34 -71.94
CA LEU A 418 65.61 44.47 -70.68
C LEU A 418 64.89 45.82 -70.61
N ASN A 419 65.54 46.89 -71.07
CA ASN A 419 64.94 48.22 -71.22
C ASN A 419 65.83 49.12 -72.11
N SER A 420 65.25 50.21 -72.61
CA SER A 420 65.92 51.23 -73.42
C SER A 420 65.47 52.64 -73.03
N LYS A 421 66.37 53.61 -73.13
CA LYS A 421 66.05 55.03 -72.89
C LYS A 421 66.69 55.93 -73.93
N ALA A 422 65.89 56.79 -74.54
CA ALA A 422 66.39 57.92 -75.32
C ALA A 422 66.70 59.11 -74.40
N PHE A 423 67.74 59.87 -74.70
CA PHE A 423 68.12 61.08 -73.98
C PHE A 423 68.85 62.06 -74.91
N THR A 424 68.78 63.35 -74.62
CA THR A 424 69.33 64.40 -75.47
C THR A 424 70.52 65.08 -74.80
N ILE A 425 71.57 65.31 -75.57
CA ILE A 425 72.71 66.15 -75.21
C ILE A 425 72.57 67.46 -75.98
N TYR A 426 72.58 68.59 -75.25
CA TYR A 426 72.28 69.93 -75.77
C TYR A 426 73.51 70.68 -76.26
#